data_AF-A0A4Q3SP70-F1
#
_entry.id   AF-A0A4Q3SP70-F1
#
_cell.length_a   1.000
_cell.length_b   1.000
_cell.length_c   1.000
_cell.angle_alpha   90.00
_cell.angle_beta   90.00
_cell.angle_gamma   90.00
#
_symmetry.space_group_name_H-M   'P 1'
#
loop_
_entity.id
_entity.type
_entity.pdbx_description
1 polymer ?
#
loop_
_entity_poly.entity_id
_entity_poly.type
_entity_poly.pdbx_seq_one_letter_code
_entity_poly.pdbx_strand_id
1 'polypeptide(L)'
;MTAPAPAAPPTRALLTRVVRTYVAPHWKGLAFATLCAALAAGLTFAITYMLKPFLNGMDRGADLAAILRTAGLIAVLGVLRALALAGQVRVSSRLGHVMVGEIQADLLDRAVRADLARLRNTHTGGFVSSMLYDVDKVREATTTGLVNWTQNGLLLLAMLGLMVAQDLGLVVLVLLAAPLAFETIRKFSNRTARAANDAMVETSALSTAILESLDGVKVIKLENREAAERERVGKVIGRRQHFLIKGSNAKNLVQPTSELIMTLLIAAILAYAGWRATTGATCGAWMSPRARRPGSSPSLRRRMASSRSWRWPRATWCCGRVESRGSSRTVKGSTSSRSSTSCRRRSAPWGRRARSWRWRRTCPRTRMKT
;
A
#
# COMPACT_ATOMS: atom_id res chain seq x y z
N MET A 1 -29.32 -46.37 14.03
CA MET A 1 -29.96 -45.12 13.58
C MET A 1 -29.09 -43.96 14.05
N THR A 2 -28.31 -43.36 13.15
CA THR A 2 -27.55 -42.14 13.43
C THR A 2 -28.50 -40.94 13.37
N ALA A 3 -28.56 -40.15 14.44
CA ALA A 3 -29.34 -38.91 14.43
C ALA A 3 -28.79 -37.97 13.33
N PRO A 4 -29.66 -37.28 12.57
CA PRO A 4 -29.20 -36.34 11.56
C PRO A 4 -28.37 -35.23 12.23
N ALA A 5 -27.21 -34.93 11.66
CA ALA A 5 -26.35 -33.88 12.17
C ALA A 5 -27.13 -32.55 12.19
N PRO A 6 -27.10 -31.79 13.31
CA PRO A 6 -27.88 -30.56 13.43
C PRO A 6 -27.48 -29.57 12.33
N ALA A 7 -28.48 -28.98 11.68
CA ALA A 7 -28.27 -28.04 10.59
C ALA A 7 -27.29 -26.93 11.02
N ALA A 8 -26.24 -26.72 10.21
CA ALA A 8 -25.20 -25.76 10.54
C ALA A 8 -25.82 -24.36 10.74
N PRO A 9 -25.58 -23.69 11.89
CA PRO A 9 -26.19 -22.40 12.15
C PRO A 9 -25.73 -21.38 11.11
N PRO A 10 -26.58 -20.40 10.74
CA PRO A 10 -26.27 -19.45 9.68
C PRO A 10 -24.96 -18.73 9.99
N THR A 11 -24.05 -18.64 9.01
CA THR A 11 -22.67 -18.16 9.16
C THR A 11 -22.59 -16.80 9.86
N ARG A 12 -23.60 -15.95 9.65
CA ARG A 12 -23.74 -14.64 10.31
C ARG A 12 -23.85 -14.74 11.84
N ALA A 13 -24.61 -15.71 12.37
CA ALA A 13 -24.79 -15.91 13.81
C ALA A 13 -23.53 -16.45 14.50
N LEU A 14 -22.74 -17.27 13.79
CA LEU A 14 -21.42 -17.68 14.26
C LEU A 14 -20.45 -16.49 14.31
N LEU A 15 -20.40 -15.68 13.24
CA LEU A 15 -19.56 -14.50 13.18
C LEU A 15 -19.91 -13.47 14.25
N THR A 16 -21.19 -13.15 14.45
CA THR A 16 -21.60 -12.20 15.50
C THR A 16 -21.30 -12.72 16.90
N ARG A 17 -21.40 -14.05 17.15
CA ARG A 17 -20.97 -14.66 18.42
C ARG A 17 -19.47 -14.51 18.65
N VAL A 18 -18.63 -14.87 17.67
CA VAL A 18 -17.16 -14.76 17.78
C VAL A 18 -16.74 -13.29 18.01
N VAL A 19 -17.32 -12.36 17.25
CA VAL A 19 -17.06 -10.92 17.41
C VAL A 19 -17.52 -10.44 18.80
N ARG A 20 -18.72 -10.80 19.25
CA ARG A 20 -19.25 -10.35 20.54
C ARG A 20 -18.48 -10.95 21.74
N THR A 21 -17.98 -12.18 21.64
CA THR A 21 -17.26 -12.84 22.73
C THR A 21 -15.79 -12.45 22.81
N TYR A 22 -15.03 -12.47 21.71
CA TYR A 22 -13.57 -12.28 21.75
C TYR A 22 -13.12 -10.88 21.28
N VAL A 23 -13.86 -10.26 20.35
CA VAL A 23 -13.48 -8.96 19.76
C VAL A 23 -14.01 -7.78 20.59
N ALA A 24 -15.23 -7.88 21.12
CA ALA A 24 -15.85 -6.81 21.90
C ALA A 24 -15.11 -6.44 23.20
N PRO A 25 -14.55 -7.37 24.02
CA PRO A 25 -13.77 -6.99 25.21
C PRO A 25 -12.57 -6.08 24.88
N HIS A 26 -11.99 -6.28 23.70
CA HIS A 26 -10.80 -5.59 23.20
C HIS A 26 -11.11 -4.30 22.41
N TRP A 27 -12.35 -3.82 22.43
CA TRP A 27 -12.79 -2.67 21.62
C TRP A 27 -11.91 -1.43 21.78
N LYS A 28 -11.41 -1.14 22.99
CA LYS A 28 -10.53 0.01 23.27
C LYS A 28 -9.23 -0.04 22.48
N GLY A 29 -8.62 -1.23 22.39
CA GLY A 29 -7.39 -1.44 21.64
C GLY A 29 -7.61 -1.37 20.13
N LEU A 30 -8.74 -1.91 19.65
CA LEU A 30 -9.12 -1.79 18.24
C LEU A 30 -9.46 -0.35 17.86
N ALA A 31 -10.19 0.38 18.70
CA ALA A 31 -10.49 1.80 18.53
C ALA A 31 -9.19 2.62 18.43
N PHE A 32 -8.21 2.37 19.31
CA PHE A 32 -6.90 3.00 19.23
C PHE A 32 -6.15 2.64 17.93
N ALA A 33 -6.13 1.37 17.52
CA ALA A 33 -5.49 0.95 16.27
C ALA A 33 -6.16 1.59 15.04
N THR A 34 -7.50 1.68 14.99
CA THR A 34 -8.23 2.36 13.93
C THR A 34 -8.04 3.87 13.95
N LEU A 35 -7.86 4.49 15.12
CA LEU A 35 -7.54 5.91 15.24
C LEU A 35 -6.12 6.20 14.74
N CYS A 36 -5.13 5.36 15.07
CA CYS A 36 -3.80 5.44 14.48
C CYS A 36 -3.83 5.26 12.95
N ALA A 37 -4.69 4.36 12.44
CA ALA A 37 -4.87 4.14 11.00
C ALA A 37 -5.52 5.36 10.31
N ALA A 38 -6.53 5.96 10.93
CA ALA A 38 -7.16 7.20 10.47
C ALA A 38 -6.16 8.37 10.46
N LEU A 39 -5.33 8.50 11.49
CA LEU A 39 -4.26 9.48 11.57
C LEU A 39 -3.21 9.25 10.46
N ALA A 40 -2.81 8.00 10.21
CA ALA A 40 -1.88 7.66 9.13
C ALA A 40 -2.46 7.98 7.74
N ALA A 41 -3.76 7.76 7.52
CA ALA A 41 -4.46 8.17 6.30
C ALA A 41 -4.52 9.70 6.16
N GLY A 42 -4.87 10.43 7.22
CA GLY A 42 -4.89 11.89 7.26
C GLY A 42 -3.52 12.54 7.03
N LEU A 43 -2.45 11.95 7.57
CA LEU A 43 -1.07 12.40 7.33
C LEU A 43 -0.63 12.10 5.88
N THR A 44 -1.04 10.96 5.31
CA THR A 44 -0.83 10.65 3.88
C THR A 44 -1.47 11.72 3.01
N PHE A 45 -2.72 12.05 3.31
CA PHE A 45 -3.48 13.10 2.63
C PHE A 45 -2.81 14.47 2.75
N ALA A 46 -2.39 14.87 3.96
CA ALA A 46 -1.71 16.15 4.20
C ALA A 46 -0.41 16.28 3.40
N ILE A 47 0.41 15.23 3.36
CA ILE A 47 1.65 15.18 2.54
C ILE A 47 1.32 15.37 1.06
N THR A 48 0.32 14.67 0.53
CA THR A 48 -0.09 14.77 -0.87
C THR A 48 -0.66 16.16 -1.20
N TYR A 49 -1.43 16.76 -0.28
CA TYR A 49 -1.94 18.12 -0.44
C TYR A 49 -0.82 19.17 -0.48
N MET A 50 0.19 19.04 0.39
CA MET A 50 1.36 19.95 0.43
C MET A 50 2.29 19.84 -0.78
N LEU A 51 2.25 18.73 -1.53
CA LEU A 51 3.06 18.57 -2.74
C LEU A 51 2.66 19.57 -3.85
N LYS A 52 1.37 19.92 -3.97
CA LYS A 52 0.86 20.87 -4.97
C LYS A 52 1.43 22.30 -4.79
N PRO A 53 1.37 22.96 -3.62
CA PRO A 53 1.98 24.27 -3.42
C PRO A 53 3.51 24.22 -3.46
N PHE A 54 4.15 23.11 -3.10
CA PHE A 54 5.60 22.94 -3.23
C PHE A 54 6.05 23.05 -4.69
N LEU A 55 5.44 22.26 -5.58
CA LEU A 55 5.73 22.30 -7.03
C LEU A 55 5.44 23.68 -7.63
N ASN A 56 4.26 24.26 -7.36
CA ASN A 56 3.90 25.61 -7.83
C ASN A 56 4.78 26.74 -7.24
N GLY A 57 5.52 26.48 -6.17
CA GLY A 57 6.44 27.43 -5.54
C GLY A 57 7.78 27.47 -6.28
N MET A 58 8.29 26.32 -6.74
CA MET A 58 9.55 26.22 -7.48
C MET A 58 9.54 27.08 -8.76
N ASP A 59 8.43 27.07 -9.50
CA ASP A 59 8.26 27.83 -10.76
C ASP A 59 8.34 29.35 -10.61
N ARG A 60 8.26 29.89 -9.38
CA ARG A 60 8.22 31.34 -9.12
C ARG A 60 9.52 31.93 -8.56
N GLY A 61 10.61 31.16 -8.57
CA GLY A 61 11.89 31.59 -8.00
C GLY A 61 11.85 31.67 -6.47
N ALA A 62 11.36 30.61 -5.82
CA ALA A 62 11.26 30.56 -4.37
C ALA A 62 12.63 30.59 -3.66
N ASP A 63 12.70 31.33 -2.56
CA ASP A 63 13.86 31.33 -1.67
C ASP A 63 14.20 29.92 -1.19
N LEU A 64 15.50 29.59 -1.18
CA LEU A 64 16.00 28.30 -0.67
C LEU A 64 15.50 28.00 0.75
N ALA A 65 15.35 29.03 1.59
CA ALA A 65 14.81 28.91 2.94
C ALA A 65 13.33 28.46 2.96
N ALA A 66 12.50 28.89 2.00
CA ALA A 66 11.10 28.47 1.91
C ALA A 66 10.98 27.01 1.43
N ILE A 67 11.86 26.60 0.50
CA ILE A 67 11.96 25.21 0.03
C ILE A 67 12.41 24.29 1.18
N LEU A 68 13.43 24.68 1.94
CA LEU A 68 13.90 23.90 3.09
C LEU A 68 12.86 23.80 4.22
N ARG A 69 12.12 24.86 4.52
CA ARG A 69 11.01 24.81 5.51
C ARG A 69 9.89 23.85 5.08
N THR A 70 9.46 23.91 3.82
CA THR A 70 8.39 23.05 3.31
C THR A 70 8.84 21.59 3.19
N ALA A 71 10.06 21.33 2.73
CA ALA A 71 10.65 19.99 2.75
C ALA A 71 10.80 19.44 4.18
N GLY A 72 11.23 20.27 5.14
CA GLY A 72 11.30 19.91 6.56
C GLY A 72 9.94 19.56 7.15
N LEU A 73 8.90 20.31 6.83
CA LEU A 73 7.52 20.01 7.25
C LEU A 73 7.01 18.69 6.66
N ILE A 74 7.27 18.42 5.37
CA ILE A 74 6.94 17.13 4.74
C ILE A 74 7.69 15.98 5.43
N ALA A 75 8.97 16.17 5.78
CA ALA A 75 9.75 15.17 6.51
C ALA A 75 9.16 14.90 7.91
N VAL A 76 8.77 15.94 8.67
CA VAL A 76 8.10 15.80 9.97
C VAL A 76 6.77 15.06 9.84
N LEU A 77 5.94 15.39 8.85
CA LEU A 77 4.68 14.67 8.56
C LEU A 77 4.96 13.20 8.19
N GLY A 78 6.03 12.93 7.45
CA GLY A 78 6.48 11.58 7.12
C GLY A 78 6.90 10.76 8.34
N VAL A 79 7.64 11.36 9.28
CA VAL A 79 8.01 10.73 10.56
C VAL A 79 6.78 10.48 11.43
N LEU A 80 5.87 11.46 11.56
CA LEU A 80 4.60 11.30 12.27
C LEU A 80 3.76 10.16 11.66
N ARG A 81 3.72 10.04 10.33
CA ARG A 81 3.02 8.95 9.63
C ARG A 81 3.66 7.61 9.94
N ALA A 82 4.99 7.52 9.91
CA ALA A 82 5.71 6.29 10.25
C ALA A 82 5.46 5.85 11.70
N LEU A 83 5.42 6.80 12.65
CA LEU A 83 5.07 6.54 14.05
C LEU A 83 3.61 6.08 14.20
N ALA A 84 2.66 6.72 13.50
CA ALA A 84 1.25 6.33 13.52
C ALA A 84 1.05 4.90 12.98
N LEU A 85 1.67 4.55 11.84
CA LEU A 85 1.66 3.21 11.27
C LEU A 85 2.32 2.18 12.21
N ALA A 86 3.45 2.52 12.83
CA ALA A 86 4.13 1.64 13.77
C ALA A 86 3.32 1.43 15.07
N GLY A 87 2.56 2.43 15.51
CA GLY A 87 1.61 2.32 16.61
C GLY A 87 0.44 1.40 16.26
N GLN A 88 -0.21 1.66 15.12
CA GLN A 88 -1.29 0.84 14.54
C GLN A 88 -0.89 -0.64 14.47
N VAL A 89 0.23 -0.96 13.80
CA VAL A 89 0.69 -2.34 13.59
C VAL A 89 1.03 -3.02 14.92
N ARG A 90 1.74 -2.35 15.84
CA ARG A 90 2.07 -2.96 17.14
C ARG A 90 0.82 -3.29 17.96
N VAL A 91 -0.15 -2.37 18.01
CA VAL A 91 -1.38 -2.57 18.79
C VAL A 91 -2.26 -3.63 18.14
N SER A 92 -2.49 -3.58 16.83
CA SER A 92 -3.31 -4.59 16.12
C SER A 92 -2.68 -5.98 16.22
N SER A 93 -1.37 -6.12 16.02
CA SER A 93 -0.69 -7.41 16.15
C SER A 93 -0.75 -7.96 17.57
N ARG A 94 -0.51 -7.14 18.60
CA ARG A 94 -0.59 -7.57 20.01
C ARG A 94 -1.99 -8.07 20.37
N LEU A 95 -3.02 -7.30 20.01
CA LEU A 95 -4.43 -7.69 20.25
C LEU A 95 -4.78 -9.00 19.52
N GLY A 96 -4.33 -9.14 18.27
CA GLY A 96 -4.50 -10.37 17.51
C GLY A 96 -3.94 -11.60 18.22
N HIS A 97 -2.70 -11.52 18.72
CA HIS A 97 -2.08 -12.64 19.44
C HIS A 97 -2.72 -12.92 20.80
N VAL A 98 -3.19 -11.89 21.53
CA VAL A 98 -3.96 -12.08 22.77
C VAL A 98 -5.27 -12.83 22.48
N MET A 99 -6.03 -12.40 21.47
CA MET A 99 -7.27 -13.09 21.06
C MET A 99 -7.04 -14.55 20.64
N VAL A 100 -5.94 -14.86 19.94
CA VAL A 100 -5.59 -16.25 19.60
C VAL A 100 -5.39 -17.07 20.87
N GLY A 101 -4.62 -16.54 21.84
CA GLY A 101 -4.37 -17.22 23.11
C GLY A 101 -5.65 -17.48 23.91
N GLU A 102 -6.54 -16.50 23.99
CA GLU A 102 -7.85 -16.64 24.64
C GLU A 102 -8.73 -17.69 23.95
N ILE A 103 -8.85 -17.65 22.61
CA ILE A 103 -9.62 -18.64 21.84
C ILE A 103 -9.03 -20.04 22.03
N GLN A 104 -7.70 -20.18 22.02
CA GLN A 104 -7.03 -21.47 22.25
C GLN A 104 -7.24 -21.99 23.68
N ALA A 105 -7.18 -21.14 24.69
CA ALA A 105 -7.50 -21.50 26.07
C ALA A 105 -8.96 -21.96 26.21
N ASP A 106 -9.91 -21.20 25.65
CA ASP A 106 -11.35 -21.53 25.65
C ASP A 106 -11.66 -22.85 24.91
N LEU A 107 -10.97 -23.12 23.80
CA LEU A 107 -11.11 -24.36 23.03
C LEU A 107 -10.57 -25.56 23.81
N LEU A 108 -9.40 -25.43 24.42
CA LEU A 108 -8.79 -26.47 25.25
C LEU A 108 -9.66 -26.79 26.47
N ASP A 109 -10.09 -25.76 27.19
CA ASP A 109 -10.90 -25.86 28.41
C ASP A 109 -12.28 -26.50 28.15
N ARG A 110 -12.89 -26.22 26.98
CA ARG A 110 -14.10 -26.93 26.50
C ARG A 110 -13.83 -28.35 26.03
N ALA A 111 -12.65 -28.65 25.50
CA ALA A 111 -12.28 -30.01 25.07
C ALA A 111 -11.99 -30.93 26.26
N VAL A 112 -11.30 -30.42 27.30
CA VAL A 112 -11.03 -31.17 28.54
C VAL A 112 -12.32 -31.47 29.31
N ARG A 113 -13.31 -30.58 29.28
CA ARG A 113 -14.65 -30.81 29.87
C ARG A 113 -15.65 -31.51 28.94
N ALA A 114 -15.24 -31.96 27.75
CA ALA A 114 -16.13 -32.68 26.84
C ALA A 114 -16.25 -34.15 27.26
N ASP A 115 -17.47 -34.70 27.14
CA ASP A 115 -17.72 -36.12 27.35
C ASP A 115 -16.84 -37.00 26.42
N LEU A 116 -16.30 -38.08 27.00
CA LEU A 116 -15.52 -39.10 26.32
C LEU A 116 -16.23 -39.65 25.08
N ALA A 117 -17.56 -39.79 25.11
CA ALA A 117 -18.34 -40.23 23.93
C ALA A 117 -18.22 -39.26 22.74
N ARG A 118 -18.13 -37.95 23.01
CA ARG A 118 -17.95 -36.91 21.98
C ARG A 118 -16.51 -36.85 21.49
N LEU A 119 -15.55 -37.07 22.40
CA LEU A 119 -14.12 -37.10 22.07
C LEU A 119 -13.79 -38.31 21.18
N ARG A 120 -14.37 -39.49 21.45
CA ARG A 120 -14.18 -40.72 20.67
C ARG A 120 -14.74 -40.65 19.24
N ASN A 121 -15.76 -39.82 19.01
CA ASN A 121 -16.40 -39.63 17.71
C ASN A 121 -15.75 -38.50 16.88
N THR A 122 -14.69 -37.85 17.39
CA THR A 122 -14.04 -36.70 16.72
C THR A 122 -12.58 -37.04 16.39
N HIS A 123 -12.15 -36.85 15.14
CA HIS A 123 -10.74 -37.05 14.78
C HIS A 123 -9.82 -36.06 15.52
N THR A 124 -9.01 -36.56 16.46
CA THR A 124 -8.11 -35.76 17.31
C THR A 124 -7.19 -34.84 16.50
N GLY A 125 -6.66 -35.32 15.37
CA GLY A 125 -5.82 -34.52 14.48
C GLY A 125 -6.55 -33.35 13.80
N GLY A 126 -7.85 -33.49 13.52
CA GLY A 126 -8.67 -32.41 12.97
C GLY A 126 -8.91 -31.30 13.99
N PHE A 127 -9.16 -31.67 15.25
CA PHE A 127 -9.30 -30.71 16.35
C PHE A 127 -8.01 -29.91 16.59
N VAL A 128 -6.86 -30.60 16.68
CA VAL A 128 -5.54 -29.94 16.85
C VAL A 128 -5.23 -29.04 15.65
N SER A 129 -5.48 -29.49 14.42
CA SER A 129 -5.29 -28.68 13.21
C SER A 129 -6.12 -27.40 13.22
N SER A 130 -7.40 -27.49 13.61
CA SER A 130 -8.28 -26.30 13.68
C SER A 130 -7.83 -25.31 14.76
N MET A 131 -7.45 -25.82 15.94
CA MET A 131 -6.93 -25.03 17.05
C MET A 131 -5.62 -24.29 16.70
N LEU A 132 -4.78 -24.86 15.85
CA LEU A 132 -3.53 -24.25 15.39
C LEU A 132 -3.72 -23.30 14.20
N TYR A 133 -4.48 -23.71 13.17
CA TYR A 133 -4.50 -23.00 11.88
C TYR A 133 -5.76 -22.15 11.63
N ASP A 134 -6.94 -22.55 12.12
CA ASP A 134 -8.17 -21.80 11.86
C ASP A 134 -8.30 -20.59 12.80
N VAL A 135 -7.80 -20.70 14.03
CA VAL A 135 -7.75 -19.57 14.98
C VAL A 135 -6.87 -18.43 14.42
N ASP A 136 -5.77 -18.75 13.74
CA ASP A 136 -4.89 -17.75 13.14
C ASP A 136 -5.55 -17.02 11.94
N LYS A 137 -6.44 -17.69 11.19
CA LYS A 137 -7.27 -17.04 10.15
C LYS A 137 -8.28 -16.05 10.77
N VAL A 138 -8.86 -16.38 11.92
CA VAL A 138 -9.75 -15.46 12.66
C VAL A 138 -8.98 -14.21 13.12
N ARG A 139 -7.73 -14.39 13.58
CA ARG A 139 -6.82 -13.27 13.90
C ARG A 139 -6.51 -12.42 12.68
N GLU A 140 -6.16 -13.01 11.54
CA GLU A 140 -5.85 -12.27 10.31
C GLU A 140 -7.06 -11.46 9.82
N ALA A 141 -8.24 -12.07 9.80
CA ALA A 141 -9.49 -11.40 9.41
C ALA A 141 -9.84 -10.23 10.34
N THR A 142 -9.66 -10.40 11.66
CA THR A 142 -10.01 -9.38 12.66
C THR A 142 -9.02 -8.22 12.69
N THR A 143 -7.71 -8.51 12.60
CA THR A 143 -6.65 -7.50 12.74
C THR A 143 -6.29 -6.84 11.42
N THR A 144 -5.83 -7.62 10.44
CA THR A 144 -5.40 -7.14 9.13
C THR A 144 -6.59 -6.72 8.28
N GLY A 145 -7.71 -7.46 8.35
CA GLY A 145 -8.94 -7.11 7.66
C GLY A 145 -9.49 -5.75 8.11
N LEU A 146 -10.05 -5.68 9.31
CA LEU A 146 -10.77 -4.49 9.79
C LEU A 146 -9.92 -3.21 9.68
N VAL A 147 -8.67 -3.24 10.16
CA VAL A 147 -7.82 -2.04 10.22
C VAL A 147 -7.43 -1.56 8.82
N ASN A 148 -7.05 -2.46 7.89
CA ASN A 148 -6.69 -2.06 6.54
C ASN A 148 -7.91 -1.58 5.74
N TRP A 149 -9.09 -2.19 5.93
CA TRP A 149 -10.33 -1.71 5.34
C TRP A 149 -10.67 -0.29 5.80
N THR A 150 -10.56 0.00 7.10
CA THR A 150 -10.76 1.36 7.62
C THR A 150 -9.72 2.34 7.07
N GLN A 151 -8.43 1.98 7.08
CA GLN A 151 -7.35 2.84 6.60
C GLN A 151 -7.49 3.19 5.11
N ASN A 152 -7.69 2.16 4.27
CA ASN A 152 -7.80 2.33 2.82
C ASN A 152 -9.10 3.02 2.44
N GLY A 153 -10.20 2.74 3.15
CA GLY A 153 -11.47 3.43 2.97
C GLY A 153 -11.39 4.92 3.29
N LEU A 154 -10.79 5.31 4.42
CA LEU A 154 -10.56 6.71 4.77
C LEU A 154 -9.64 7.40 3.77
N LEU A 155 -8.55 6.76 3.36
CA LEU A 155 -7.62 7.33 2.39
C LEU A 155 -8.28 7.53 1.02
N LEU A 156 -9.09 6.56 0.57
CA LEU A 156 -9.86 6.65 -0.68
C LEU A 156 -10.87 7.80 -0.62
N LEU A 157 -11.66 7.90 0.46
CA LEU A 157 -12.64 8.98 0.66
C LEU A 157 -11.97 10.36 0.71
N ALA A 158 -10.87 10.50 1.46
CA ALA A 158 -10.13 11.76 1.53
C ALA A 158 -9.57 12.15 0.16
N MET A 159 -8.94 11.22 -0.55
CA MET A 159 -8.36 11.47 -1.87
C MET A 159 -9.42 11.82 -2.92
N LEU A 160 -10.56 11.10 -2.93
CA LEU A 160 -11.71 11.43 -3.79
C LEU A 160 -12.25 12.83 -3.48
N GLY A 161 -12.41 13.19 -2.20
CA GLY A 161 -12.85 14.53 -1.79
C GLY A 161 -11.92 15.64 -2.28
N LEU A 162 -10.61 15.44 -2.22
CA LEU A 162 -9.62 16.38 -2.77
C LEU A 162 -9.66 16.43 -4.30
N MET A 163 -9.86 15.31 -4.99
CA MET A 163 -10.01 15.32 -6.45
C MET A 163 -11.27 16.08 -6.87
N VAL A 164 -12.41 15.87 -6.19
CA VAL A 164 -13.66 16.62 -6.42
C VAL A 164 -13.47 18.12 -6.18
N ALA A 165 -12.77 18.50 -5.10
CA ALA A 165 -12.48 19.90 -4.79
C ALA A 165 -11.50 20.56 -5.79
N GLN A 166 -10.65 19.79 -6.46
CA GLN A 166 -9.71 20.31 -7.46
C GLN A 166 -10.33 20.37 -8.85
N ASP A 167 -10.91 19.26 -9.33
CA ASP A 167 -11.45 19.17 -10.68
C ASP A 167 -12.35 17.93 -10.91
N LEU A 168 -13.62 18.19 -11.25
CA LEU A 168 -14.62 17.15 -11.54
C LEU A 168 -14.29 16.30 -12.78
N GLY A 169 -13.61 16.85 -13.79
CA GLY A 169 -13.24 16.13 -15.01
C GLY A 169 -12.18 15.05 -14.76
N LEU A 170 -11.21 15.33 -13.87
CA LEU A 170 -10.23 14.34 -13.42
C LEU A 170 -10.89 13.23 -12.59
N VAL A 171 -11.90 13.56 -11.77
CA VAL A 171 -12.68 12.56 -11.02
C VAL A 171 -13.39 11.60 -11.96
N VAL A 172 -14.09 12.10 -12.98
CA VAL A 172 -14.83 11.25 -13.95
C VAL A 172 -13.89 10.24 -14.63
N LEU A 173 -12.67 10.66 -15.02
CA LEU A 173 -11.69 9.77 -15.63
C LEU A 173 -11.27 8.61 -14.70
N VAL A 174 -11.00 8.91 -13.42
CA VAL A 174 -10.67 7.88 -12.42
C VAL A 174 -11.89 7.00 -12.11
N LEU A 175 -13.09 7.58 -12.03
CA LEU A 175 -14.33 6.84 -11.77
C LEU A 175 -14.68 5.88 -12.90
N LEU A 176 -14.29 6.19 -14.15
CA LEU A 176 -14.44 5.31 -15.31
C LEU A 176 -13.40 4.19 -15.33
N ALA A 177 -12.20 4.41 -14.79
CA ALA A 177 -11.18 3.36 -14.61
C ALA A 177 -11.47 2.41 -13.43
N ALA A 178 -12.15 2.89 -12.39
CA ALA A 178 -12.50 2.10 -11.20
C ALA A 178 -13.27 0.79 -11.49
N PRO A 179 -14.35 0.75 -12.31
CA PRO A 179 -15.05 -0.50 -12.62
C PRO A 179 -14.18 -1.47 -13.44
N LEU A 180 -13.29 -0.97 -14.30
CA LEU A 180 -12.34 -1.80 -15.05
C LEU A 180 -11.35 -2.50 -14.10
N ALA A 181 -10.79 -1.76 -13.14
CA ALA A 181 -9.92 -2.31 -12.10
C ALA A 181 -10.66 -3.29 -11.18
N PHE A 182 -11.90 -2.98 -10.79
CA PHE A 182 -12.72 -3.87 -9.96
C PHE A 182 -13.01 -5.19 -10.67
N GLU A 183 -13.36 -5.16 -11.96
CA GLU A 183 -13.73 -6.35 -12.72
C GLU A 183 -12.54 -7.27 -13.01
N THR A 184 -11.34 -6.72 -13.25
CA THR A 184 -10.12 -7.54 -13.39
C THR A 184 -9.77 -8.24 -12.08
N ILE A 185 -9.76 -7.51 -10.96
CA ILE A 185 -9.52 -8.07 -9.62
C ILE A 185 -10.56 -9.15 -9.29
N ARG A 186 -11.86 -8.90 -9.57
CA ARG A 186 -12.95 -9.88 -9.36
C ARG A 186 -12.73 -11.16 -10.17
N LYS A 187 -12.35 -11.04 -11.44
CA LYS A 187 -12.06 -12.20 -12.31
C LYS A 187 -10.89 -13.05 -11.80
N PHE A 188 -9.77 -12.42 -11.41
CA PHE A 188 -8.63 -13.16 -10.87
C PHE A 188 -8.91 -13.74 -9.48
N SER A 189 -9.57 -12.99 -8.59
CA SER A 189 -10.00 -13.48 -7.27
C SER A 189 -10.86 -14.74 -7.39
N ASN A 190 -11.89 -14.73 -8.25
CA ASN A 190 -12.73 -15.90 -8.52
C ASN A 190 -11.93 -17.09 -9.08
N ARG A 191 -10.92 -16.86 -9.93
CA ARG A 191 -10.03 -17.92 -10.43
C ARG A 191 -9.17 -18.51 -9.31
N THR A 192 -8.62 -17.69 -8.42
CA THR A 192 -7.85 -18.16 -7.27
C THR A 192 -8.70 -18.98 -6.29
N ALA A 193 -9.92 -18.54 -6.00
CA ALA A 193 -10.85 -19.24 -5.12
C ALA A 193 -11.26 -20.62 -5.69
N ARG A 194 -11.56 -20.70 -6.99
CA ARG A 194 -11.85 -21.99 -7.66
C ARG A 194 -10.67 -22.94 -7.60
N ALA A 195 -9.46 -22.48 -7.97
CA ALA A 195 -8.27 -23.32 -7.93
C ALA A 195 -7.88 -23.75 -6.49
N ALA A 196 -8.20 -22.94 -5.47
CA ALA A 196 -8.02 -23.32 -4.07
C ALA A 196 -9.00 -24.43 -3.65
N ASN A 197 -10.26 -24.37 -4.08
CA ASN A 197 -11.24 -25.44 -3.85
C ASN A 197 -10.81 -26.74 -4.54
N ASP A 198 -10.41 -26.67 -5.82
CA ASP A 198 -9.91 -27.83 -6.58
C ASP A 198 -8.69 -28.47 -5.88
N ALA A 199 -7.73 -27.64 -5.43
CA ALA A 199 -6.56 -28.09 -4.69
C ALA A 199 -6.91 -28.70 -3.31
N MET A 200 -8.00 -28.26 -2.68
CA MET A 200 -8.48 -28.81 -1.41
C MET A 200 -9.08 -30.21 -1.61
N VAL A 201 -9.81 -30.44 -2.70
CA VAL A 201 -10.31 -31.77 -3.10
C VAL A 201 -9.15 -32.74 -3.38
N GLU A 202 -8.13 -32.34 -4.15
CA GLU A 202 -6.95 -33.20 -4.36
C GLU A 202 -6.10 -33.37 -3.09
N THR A 203 -6.20 -32.44 -2.11
CA THR A 203 -5.56 -32.61 -0.81
C THR A 203 -6.26 -33.68 0.03
N SER A 204 -7.59 -33.79 0.00
CA SER A 204 -8.28 -34.89 0.69
C SER A 204 -8.00 -36.23 0.01
N ALA A 205 -8.02 -36.29 -1.31
CA ALA A 205 -7.64 -37.49 -2.07
C ALA A 205 -6.19 -37.94 -1.78
N LEU A 206 -5.25 -37.00 -1.66
CA LEU A 206 -3.87 -37.29 -1.26
C LEU A 206 -3.79 -37.85 0.17
N SER A 207 -4.53 -37.28 1.12
CA SER A 207 -4.59 -37.80 2.49
C SER A 207 -5.12 -39.24 2.54
N THR A 208 -6.19 -39.55 1.79
CA THR A 208 -6.73 -40.91 1.69
C THR A 208 -5.70 -41.87 1.08
N ALA A 209 -5.06 -41.51 -0.03
CA ALA A 209 -4.07 -42.35 -0.69
C ALA A 209 -2.84 -42.62 0.22
N ILE A 210 -2.41 -41.64 1.01
CA ILE A 210 -1.32 -41.82 1.99
C ILE A 210 -1.74 -42.77 3.12
N LEU A 211 -2.95 -42.61 3.68
CA LEU A 211 -3.44 -43.50 4.74
C LEU A 211 -3.56 -44.95 4.25
N GLU A 212 -4.14 -45.14 3.06
CA GLU A 212 -4.25 -46.46 2.40
C GLU A 212 -2.86 -47.09 2.14
N SER A 213 -1.89 -46.30 1.68
CA SER A 213 -0.50 -46.75 1.48
C SER A 213 0.20 -47.16 2.78
N LEU A 214 -0.10 -46.48 3.90
CA LEU A 214 0.50 -46.75 5.20
C LEU A 214 -0.11 -47.99 5.87
N ASP A 215 -1.44 -48.12 5.85
CA ASP A 215 -2.13 -49.32 6.35
C ASP A 215 -1.78 -50.57 5.50
N GLY A 216 -1.71 -50.39 4.17
CA GLY A 216 -1.35 -51.43 3.20
C GLY A 216 0.14 -51.75 3.09
N VAL A 217 1.03 -51.06 3.81
CA VAL A 217 2.49 -51.09 3.59
C VAL A 217 3.10 -52.50 3.61
N LYS A 218 2.55 -53.41 4.43
CA LYS A 218 3.00 -54.81 4.49
C LYS A 218 2.68 -55.56 3.20
N VAL A 219 1.49 -55.36 2.63
CA VAL A 219 1.06 -56.02 1.38
C VAL A 219 1.88 -55.50 0.21
N ILE A 220 2.08 -54.17 0.11
CA ILE A 220 2.89 -53.54 -0.94
C ILE A 220 4.32 -54.12 -0.97
N LYS A 221 4.91 -54.40 0.21
CA LYS A 221 6.23 -55.03 0.32
C LYS A 221 6.23 -56.52 -0.01
N LEU A 222 5.22 -57.27 0.42
CA LEU A 222 5.09 -58.69 0.10
C LEU A 222 4.89 -58.93 -1.40
N GLU A 223 4.15 -58.06 -2.08
CA GLU A 223 3.96 -58.10 -3.54
C GLU A 223 5.09 -57.41 -4.33
N ASN A 224 6.06 -56.79 -3.65
CA ASN A 224 7.16 -56.03 -4.25
C ASN A 224 6.70 -54.90 -5.21
N ARG A 225 5.55 -54.27 -4.89
CA ARG A 225 4.85 -53.27 -5.74
C ARG A 225 5.16 -51.81 -5.41
N GLU A 226 6.27 -51.55 -4.71
CA GLU A 226 6.66 -50.21 -4.24
C GLU A 226 6.72 -49.16 -5.36
N ALA A 227 7.18 -49.54 -6.56
CA ALA A 227 7.25 -48.66 -7.72
C ALA A 227 5.86 -48.30 -8.29
N ALA A 228 4.93 -49.27 -8.33
CA ALA A 228 3.57 -49.05 -8.81
C ALA A 228 2.78 -48.11 -7.88
N GLU A 229 2.93 -48.29 -6.56
CA GLU A 229 2.25 -47.42 -5.60
C GLU A 229 2.85 -46.01 -5.57
N ARG A 230 4.18 -45.88 -5.78
CA ARG A 230 4.83 -44.59 -6.01
C ARG A 230 4.26 -43.86 -7.23
N GLU A 231 3.96 -44.57 -8.32
CA GLU A 231 3.32 -43.98 -9.49
C GLU A 231 1.86 -43.58 -9.22
N ARG A 232 1.08 -44.44 -8.54
CA ARG A 232 -0.31 -44.18 -8.13
C ARG A 232 -0.42 -42.90 -7.30
N VAL A 233 0.34 -42.82 -6.21
CA VAL A 233 0.36 -41.64 -5.32
C VAL A 233 0.96 -40.42 -6.04
N GLY A 234 1.99 -40.64 -6.88
CA GLY A 234 2.60 -39.61 -7.72
C GLY A 234 1.60 -38.90 -8.64
N LYS A 235 0.65 -39.62 -9.24
CA LYS A 235 -0.45 -39.04 -10.04
C LYS A 235 -1.32 -38.08 -9.22
N VAL A 236 -1.68 -38.44 -7.99
CA VAL A 236 -2.48 -37.59 -7.08
C VAL A 236 -1.69 -36.34 -6.66
N ILE A 237 -0.41 -36.49 -6.32
CA ILE A 237 0.50 -35.37 -6.03
C ILE A 237 0.58 -34.41 -7.23
N GLY A 238 0.71 -34.95 -8.45
CA GLY A 238 0.76 -34.17 -9.69
C GLY A 238 -0.51 -33.35 -9.95
N ARG A 239 -1.69 -33.93 -9.75
CA ARG A 239 -2.98 -33.20 -9.86
C ARG A 239 -3.08 -32.08 -8.82
N ARG A 240 -2.76 -32.38 -7.54
CA ARG A 240 -2.72 -31.38 -6.46
C ARG A 240 -1.77 -30.23 -6.80
N GLN A 241 -0.56 -30.54 -7.26
CA GLN A 241 0.44 -29.55 -7.67
C GLN A 241 -0.06 -28.70 -8.83
N HIS A 242 -0.73 -29.29 -9.83
CA HIS A 242 -1.31 -28.54 -10.95
C HIS A 242 -2.31 -27.47 -10.46
N PHE A 243 -3.25 -27.82 -9.58
CA PHE A 243 -4.21 -26.85 -9.05
C PHE A 243 -3.56 -25.77 -8.16
N LEU A 244 -2.56 -26.14 -7.34
CA LEU A 244 -1.79 -25.17 -6.55
C LEU A 244 -1.02 -24.18 -7.45
N ILE A 245 -0.37 -24.64 -8.51
CA ILE A 245 0.31 -23.78 -9.49
C ILE A 245 -0.70 -22.90 -10.24
N LYS A 246 -1.82 -23.46 -10.69
CA LYS A 246 -2.92 -22.72 -11.34
C LYS A 246 -3.47 -21.60 -10.47
N GLY A 247 -3.68 -21.86 -9.18
CA GLY A 247 -4.09 -20.87 -8.18
C GLY A 247 -3.01 -19.82 -7.90
N SER A 248 -1.76 -20.23 -7.73
CA SER A 248 -0.62 -19.34 -7.53
C SER A 248 -0.43 -18.39 -8.72
N ASN A 249 -0.45 -18.91 -9.95
CA ASN A 249 -0.34 -18.10 -11.17
C ASN A 249 -1.50 -17.10 -11.29
N ALA A 250 -2.74 -17.52 -11.02
CA ALA A 250 -3.89 -16.62 -11.02
C ALA A 250 -3.77 -15.50 -9.97
N LYS A 251 -3.17 -15.78 -8.80
CA LYS A 251 -2.91 -14.79 -7.74
C LYS A 251 -1.79 -13.83 -8.14
N ASN A 252 -0.67 -14.37 -8.63
CA ASN A 252 0.52 -13.59 -8.97
C ASN A 252 0.26 -12.63 -10.14
N LEU A 253 -0.64 -12.98 -11.06
CA LEU A 253 -1.04 -12.11 -12.17
C LEU A 253 -1.86 -10.86 -11.74
N VAL A 254 -2.42 -10.82 -10.53
CA VAL A 254 -3.14 -9.64 -10.02
C VAL A 254 -2.22 -8.42 -9.89
N GLN A 255 -0.98 -8.63 -9.45
CA GLN A 255 -0.02 -7.55 -9.23
C GLN A 255 0.36 -6.84 -10.56
N PRO A 256 0.92 -7.51 -11.59
CA PRO A 256 1.30 -6.84 -12.83
C PRO A 256 0.09 -6.32 -13.61
N THR A 257 -1.08 -6.97 -13.53
CA THR A 257 -2.29 -6.44 -14.21
C THR A 257 -2.82 -5.18 -13.55
N SER A 258 -2.77 -5.07 -12.22
CA SER A 258 -3.12 -3.81 -11.54
C SER A 258 -2.11 -2.70 -11.82
N GLU A 259 -0.81 -3.02 -11.90
CA GLU A 259 0.25 -2.07 -12.27
C GLU A 259 0.09 -1.54 -13.71
N LEU A 260 -0.27 -2.40 -14.67
CA LEU A 260 -0.61 -1.99 -16.04
C LEU A 260 -1.82 -1.06 -16.08
N ILE A 261 -2.87 -1.33 -15.29
CA ILE A 261 -4.05 -0.45 -15.21
C ILE A 261 -3.67 0.91 -14.60
N MET A 262 -2.86 0.93 -13.55
CA MET A 262 -2.43 2.17 -12.89
C MET A 262 -1.52 3.02 -13.79
N THR A 263 -0.60 2.40 -14.54
CA THR A 263 0.27 3.11 -15.49
C THR A 263 -0.50 3.66 -16.69
N LEU A 264 -1.46 2.91 -17.23
CA LEU A 264 -2.39 3.41 -18.27
C LEU A 264 -3.28 4.55 -17.75
N LEU A 265 -3.78 4.46 -16.52
CA LEU A 265 -4.56 5.53 -15.89
C LEU A 265 -3.72 6.80 -15.70
N ILE A 266 -2.47 6.69 -15.25
CA ILE A 266 -1.55 7.84 -15.14
C ILE A 266 -1.29 8.46 -16.52
N ALA A 267 -1.05 7.65 -17.55
CA ALA A 267 -0.87 8.14 -18.92
C ALA A 267 -2.12 8.89 -19.45
N ALA A 268 -3.32 8.36 -19.21
CA ALA A 268 -4.58 9.02 -19.57
C ALA A 268 -4.79 10.34 -18.80
N ILE A 269 -4.49 10.37 -17.50
CA ILE A 269 -4.54 11.59 -16.67
C ILE A 269 -3.55 12.64 -17.19
N LEU A 270 -2.32 12.24 -17.53
CA LEU A 270 -1.30 13.15 -18.07
C LEU A 270 -1.69 13.70 -19.44
N ALA A 271 -2.22 12.87 -20.34
CA ALA A 271 -2.72 13.31 -21.64
C ALA A 271 -3.88 14.32 -21.50
N TYR A 272 -4.85 14.03 -20.62
CA TYR A 272 -5.97 14.92 -20.34
C TYR A 272 -5.53 16.24 -19.70
N ALA A 273 -4.66 16.19 -18.69
CA ALA A 273 -4.13 17.37 -18.01
C ALA A 273 -3.26 18.23 -18.94
N GLY A 274 -2.46 17.60 -19.80
CA GLY A 274 -1.64 18.28 -20.82
C GLY A 274 -2.49 18.98 -21.88
N TRP A 275 -3.48 18.29 -22.45
CA TRP A 275 -4.45 18.90 -23.38
C TRP A 275 -5.22 20.06 -22.75
N ARG A 276 -5.64 19.93 -21.48
CA ARG A 276 -6.30 21.03 -20.79
C ARG A 276 -5.35 22.20 -20.51
N ALA A 277 -4.09 21.94 -20.19
CA ALA A 277 -3.09 23.00 -20.00
C ALA A 277 -2.89 23.83 -21.28
N THR A 278 -2.91 23.20 -22.47
CA THR A 278 -2.78 23.94 -23.75
C THR A 278 -4.02 24.77 -24.11
N THR A 279 -5.22 24.38 -23.68
CA THR A 279 -6.45 25.17 -23.87
C THR A 279 -6.57 26.38 -22.91
N GLY A 280 -5.56 26.64 -22.07
CA GLY A 280 -5.49 27.80 -21.17
C GLY A 280 -6.21 27.63 -19.84
N ALA A 281 -6.96 26.55 -19.66
CA ALA A 281 -7.54 26.15 -18.38
C ALA A 281 -6.49 25.39 -17.53
N THR A 282 -5.55 26.12 -16.92
CA THR A 282 -4.57 25.52 -15.99
C THR A 282 -5.28 24.76 -14.87
N CYS A 283 -4.75 23.60 -14.43
CA CYS A 283 -5.32 22.76 -13.36
C CYS A 283 -5.29 23.38 -11.94
N GLY A 284 -4.99 24.67 -11.83
CA GLY A 284 -5.18 25.51 -10.65
C GLY A 284 -6.01 26.78 -10.91
N ALA A 285 -6.44 27.03 -12.16
CA ALA A 285 -7.13 28.27 -12.55
C ALA A 285 -8.45 28.43 -11.78
N TRP A 286 -9.26 27.38 -11.68
CA TRP A 286 -10.55 27.37 -10.97
C TRP A 286 -10.44 27.75 -9.48
N MET A 287 -9.29 27.52 -8.83
CA MET A 287 -9.01 27.94 -7.45
C MET A 287 -8.44 29.36 -7.36
N SER A 288 -8.03 29.98 -8.47
CA SER A 288 -7.57 31.38 -8.46
C SER A 288 -8.78 32.33 -8.48
N PRO A 289 -8.81 33.40 -7.66
CA PRO A 289 -9.90 34.37 -7.69
C PRO A 289 -10.15 35.04 -9.06
N ARG A 290 -9.17 34.99 -9.97
CA ARG A 290 -9.29 35.51 -11.34
C ARG A 290 -10.18 34.66 -12.26
N ALA A 291 -10.36 33.36 -12.01
CA ALA A 291 -11.20 32.51 -12.86
C ALA A 291 -12.71 32.72 -12.64
N ARG A 292 -13.11 33.43 -11.58
CA ARG A 292 -14.52 33.82 -11.36
C ARG A 292 -14.96 35.04 -12.20
N ARG A 293 -14.22 35.36 -13.26
CA ARG A 293 -14.64 36.30 -14.31
C ARG A 293 -14.73 35.54 -15.64
N PRO A 294 -15.95 35.30 -16.18
CA PRO A 294 -16.08 34.78 -17.54
C PRO A 294 -15.56 35.84 -18.52
N GLY A 295 -14.73 35.43 -19.48
CA GLY A 295 -14.22 36.30 -20.55
C GLY A 295 -12.98 37.11 -20.21
N SER A 296 -11.79 36.52 -20.40
CA SER A 296 -10.59 37.27 -20.81
C SER A 296 -9.52 36.34 -21.42
N SER A 297 -9.81 35.77 -22.58
CA SER A 297 -8.79 35.10 -23.40
C SER A 297 -7.68 36.10 -23.78
N PRO A 298 -6.39 35.83 -23.51
CA PRO A 298 -5.31 36.78 -23.83
C PRO A 298 -5.01 36.93 -25.33
N SER A 299 -5.58 36.07 -26.19
CA SER A 299 -5.28 35.99 -27.63
C SER A 299 -5.66 37.24 -28.43
N LEU A 300 -6.67 38.00 -28.00
CA LEU A 300 -7.10 39.23 -28.67
C LEU A 300 -6.16 40.43 -28.42
N ARG A 301 -5.33 40.41 -27.37
CA ARG A 301 -4.53 41.58 -26.98
C ARG A 301 -3.33 41.87 -27.89
N ARG A 302 -3.00 40.97 -28.84
CA ARG A 302 -1.96 41.19 -29.87
C ARG A 302 -2.46 41.87 -31.15
N ARG A 303 -3.77 42.10 -31.32
CA ARG A 303 -4.34 42.80 -32.50
C ARG A 303 -4.69 44.29 -32.28
N MET A 304 -4.48 44.83 -31.08
CA MET A 304 -4.77 46.24 -30.74
C MET A 304 -3.49 47.03 -30.38
N ALA A 305 -2.38 46.76 -31.08
CA ALA A 305 -1.09 47.43 -30.86
C ALA A 305 -0.56 48.18 -32.10
N SER A 306 -1.40 48.39 -33.13
CA SER A 306 -1.00 49.01 -34.41
C SER A 306 -1.90 50.15 -34.88
N SER A 307 -2.80 50.68 -34.03
CA SER A 307 -3.68 51.80 -34.40
C SER A 307 -3.69 52.92 -33.36
N ARG A 308 -2.95 53.99 -33.69
CA ARG A 308 -3.21 55.41 -33.37
C ARG A 308 -3.40 55.79 -31.88
N SER A 309 -2.40 56.41 -31.25
CA SER A 309 -2.04 57.83 -31.42
C SER A 309 -3.07 58.84 -30.91
N TRP A 310 -3.41 58.77 -29.62
CA TRP A 310 -3.96 59.91 -28.88
C TRP A 310 -3.10 60.18 -27.63
N ARG A 311 -2.31 61.25 -27.69
CA ARG A 311 -1.79 61.93 -26.49
C ARG A 311 -2.94 62.75 -25.89
N TRP A 312 -2.99 62.92 -24.58
CA TRP A 312 -2.77 64.22 -23.91
C TRP A 312 -2.32 63.96 -22.44
N PRO A 313 -1.59 64.88 -21.78
CA PRO A 313 -0.90 64.60 -20.51
C PRO A 313 -1.45 65.43 -19.32
N ARG A 314 -0.73 65.37 -18.18
CA ARG A 314 -1.01 65.96 -16.85
C ARG A 314 -1.97 65.09 -16.01
N ALA A 315 -1.87 65.02 -14.67
CA ALA A 315 -1.01 65.76 -13.74
C ALA A 315 -0.50 64.89 -12.57
N THR A 316 0.76 65.14 -12.20
CA THR A 316 1.32 65.15 -10.83
C THR A 316 0.52 64.58 -9.65
N TRP A 317 1.17 63.70 -8.88
CA TRP A 317 1.26 63.89 -7.42
C TRP A 317 2.71 63.79 -6.95
N CYS A 318 3.12 64.76 -6.13
CA CYS A 318 4.49 64.89 -5.66
C CYS A 318 4.78 63.99 -4.45
N CYS A 319 6.02 63.51 -4.36
CA CYS A 319 6.75 63.49 -3.10
C CYS A 319 8.26 63.62 -3.36
N GLY A 320 8.80 64.85 -3.30
CA GLY A 320 10.22 65.10 -3.06
C GLY A 320 10.47 65.13 -1.54
N ARG A 321 11.65 64.86 -0.99
CA ARG A 321 12.97 65.54 -1.16
C ARG A 321 14.01 64.58 -0.50
N VAL A 322 15.22 64.28 -1.01
CA VAL A 322 16.43 65.14 -1.19
C VAL A 322 16.82 65.82 0.14
N GLU A 323 18.05 65.82 0.67
CA GLU A 323 19.43 65.46 0.24
C GLU A 323 20.17 64.79 1.45
N SER A 324 21.28 64.06 1.29
CA SER A 324 22.62 64.67 1.50
C SER A 324 23.75 63.93 0.76
N ARG A 325 24.75 64.68 0.30
CA ARG A 325 25.98 64.19 -0.35
C ARG A 325 27.22 64.48 0.51
N GLY A 326 28.23 63.61 0.40
CA GLY A 326 29.60 63.85 0.87
C GLY A 326 30.45 62.59 0.61
N SER A 327 31.05 62.39 -0.57
CA SER A 327 32.26 63.06 -1.09
C SER A 327 33.58 62.59 -0.47
N SER A 328 34.18 61.55 -1.04
CA SER A 328 35.62 61.51 -1.28
C SER A 328 35.96 60.63 -2.51
N ARG A 329 36.75 61.19 -3.44
CA ARG A 329 37.50 60.43 -4.47
C ARG A 329 38.82 59.96 -3.82
N THR A 330 39.47 58.88 -4.23
CA THR A 330 40.66 58.84 -5.13
C THR A 330 41.44 57.50 -4.92
N VAL A 331 42.41 56.99 -5.71
CA VAL A 331 42.81 57.01 -7.15
C VAL A 331 43.87 55.89 -7.34
N LYS A 332 44.00 55.30 -8.56
CA LYS A 332 45.00 54.28 -9.02
C LYS A 332 44.81 52.83 -8.51
N GLY A 333 45.17 51.79 -9.29
CA GLY A 333 45.65 51.80 -10.69
C GLY A 333 46.08 50.41 -11.23
N SER A 334 46.44 50.37 -12.52
CA SER A 334 47.18 49.34 -13.30
C SER A 334 46.63 47.89 -13.37
N THR A 335 46.21 47.33 -14.52
CA THR A 335 46.89 46.88 -15.79
C THR A 335 47.58 45.50 -15.78
N SER A 336 47.51 44.84 -16.95
CA SER A 336 48.13 43.54 -17.36
C SER A 336 47.52 42.26 -16.78
N SER A 337 47.45 41.12 -17.49
CA SER A 337 47.56 40.86 -18.94
C SER A 337 46.98 39.48 -19.32
N ARG A 338 46.75 39.29 -20.63
CA ARG A 338 47.00 38.09 -21.46
C ARG A 338 47.88 36.99 -20.79
N SER A 339 47.72 35.68 -21.02
CA SER A 339 46.98 34.95 -22.08
C SER A 339 46.95 33.41 -21.88
N SER A 340 46.09 32.73 -22.66
CA SER A 340 46.34 31.45 -23.36
C SER A 340 46.88 30.20 -22.62
N THR A 341 46.08 29.14 -22.71
CA THR A 341 46.49 27.79 -23.19
C THR A 341 47.67 27.07 -22.50
N SER A 342 47.38 25.98 -21.79
CA SER A 342 48.07 24.71 -22.09
C SER A 342 47.31 23.47 -21.60
N CYS A 343 47.26 22.47 -22.47
CA CYS A 343 46.87 21.11 -22.13
C CYS A 343 48.08 20.40 -21.49
N ARG A 344 47.92 19.71 -20.34
CA ARG A 344 48.88 18.65 -19.98
C ARG A 344 48.24 17.50 -19.21
N ARG A 345 48.46 16.30 -19.74
CA ARG A 345 48.13 14.99 -19.15
C ARG A 345 48.73 14.85 -17.75
N ARG A 346 48.04 14.15 -16.85
CA ARG A 346 48.66 13.12 -16.01
C ARG A 346 47.81 11.85 -16.00
N SER A 347 48.48 10.76 -16.33
CA SER A 347 48.01 9.38 -16.26
C SER A 347 48.41 8.75 -14.93
N ALA A 348 47.52 7.98 -14.30
CA ALA A 348 47.81 6.63 -13.77
C ALA A 348 46.55 6.01 -13.13
N PRO A 349 46.30 4.70 -13.31
CA PRO A 349 45.26 3.96 -12.59
C PRO A 349 45.80 3.35 -11.28
N TRP A 350 44.90 2.80 -10.47
CA TRP A 350 45.00 1.65 -9.52
C TRP A 350 43.65 1.62 -8.78
N GLY A 351 43.11 0.53 -8.23
CA GLY A 351 43.61 -0.84 -8.10
C GLY A 351 42.83 -1.53 -6.97
N ARG A 352 41.92 -2.45 -7.32
CA ARG A 352 41.16 -3.42 -6.51
C ARG A 352 41.33 -3.40 -4.97
N ARG A 353 40.22 -3.39 -4.23
CA ARG A 353 40.05 -4.25 -3.03
C ARG A 353 38.58 -4.53 -2.72
N ALA A 354 38.17 -5.79 -2.82
CA ALA A 354 36.87 -6.26 -2.34
C ALA A 354 36.86 -6.36 -0.80
N ARG A 355 35.71 -6.10 -0.17
CA ARG A 355 35.44 -6.50 1.22
C ARG A 355 34.12 -7.26 1.28
N SER A 356 34.22 -8.54 1.57
CA SER A 356 33.08 -9.42 1.82
C SER A 356 32.50 -9.17 3.21
N TRP A 357 31.20 -8.86 3.27
CA TRP A 357 30.48 -8.71 4.54
C TRP A 357 30.01 -10.08 5.05
N ARG A 358 30.85 -10.69 5.89
CA ARG A 358 30.57 -11.95 6.58
C ARG A 358 29.68 -11.69 7.81
N TRP A 359 28.37 -11.85 7.67
CA TRP A 359 27.44 -11.84 8.81
C TRP A 359 27.69 -13.06 9.72
N ARG A 360 28.14 -12.82 10.95
CA ARG A 360 28.19 -13.86 12.00
C ARG A 360 26.81 -14.07 12.61
N ARG A 361 26.36 -15.32 12.68
CA ARG A 361 25.24 -15.73 13.54
C ARG A 361 25.72 -15.82 14.98
N THR A 362 24.99 -15.25 15.92
CA THR A 362 25.16 -15.46 17.36
C THR A 362 23.93 -16.19 17.91
N CYS A 363 24.09 -17.50 18.18
CA CYS A 363 23.11 -18.25 18.97
C CYS A 363 23.40 -18.04 20.47
N PRO A 364 22.40 -17.78 21.32
CA PRO A 364 22.53 -17.98 22.76
C PRO A 364 22.48 -19.49 23.05
N ARG A 365 23.49 -20.00 23.76
CA ARG A 365 23.55 -21.40 24.19
C ARG A 365 22.84 -21.53 25.54
N THR A 366 21.97 -22.53 25.68
CA THR A 366 21.32 -22.89 26.94
C THR A 366 22.35 -23.24 28.02
N ARG A 367 22.06 -22.89 29.28
CA ARG A 367 22.84 -23.33 30.44
C ARG A 367 21.90 -23.97 31.46
N MET A 368 21.86 -25.30 31.47
CA MET A 368 21.31 -26.04 32.61
C MET A 368 22.16 -25.75 33.85
N LYS A 369 21.51 -25.67 35.01
CA LYS A 369 22.11 -25.98 36.30
C LYS A 369 21.32 -27.13 36.91
N THR A 370 22.09 -28.05 37.47
CA THR A 370 21.69 -29.12 38.41
C THR A 370 20.96 -28.55 39.62
#